data_AF-A0A951SWI2-F1
#
_entry.id   AF-A0A951SWI2-F1
#
_cell.length_a   1.000
_cell.length_b   1.000
_cell.length_c   1.000
_cell.angle_alpha   90.00
_cell.angle_beta   90.00
_cell.angle_gamma   90.00
#
_symmetry.space_group_name_H-M   'P 1'
#
loop_
_entity.id
_entity.type
_entity.pdbx_description
1 polymer ?
#
loop_
_entity_poly.entity_id
_entity_poly.type
_entity_poly.pdbx_seq_one_letter_code
_entity_poly.pdbx_strand_id
1 'polypeptide(L)'
;MVFHNEALIQAGEPKNNFVPVARYSGYPVKKTDTVCYYPLSRLRFQPPVTQAVAETQSINHRALPLTTLFRGLDNLNEIDALKTINGYRRQSLGQFWLTYYHLALEDHHPGPKVPVISATGEVIGHTSLEFLNQVRWQGSGIGQDGKRYHFTGINGRYHLYNEDWGMGAGRGYEVYPYRTIAVNFAGFCSRLFANDSTKFADCRKGNVLGIAVFIPEVADRHIKMEDGKIHDGWFCATDTGSPNYIKEDRIDVFVGAHGGGNPYLPYNRQTNYLIEGGIKNSVQWDWRLWKTETQRIWCDFNKVPKIGETPDSNRHCLHDYHGTTPDKAVSLEVALNQKGELLRCRTGKEMKQLK
;
A
#
# COMPACT_ATOMS: atom_id res chain seq x y z
N MET A 1 12.57 -6.42 24.80
CA MET A 1 11.25 -5.86 25.10
C MET A 1 10.47 -5.83 23.80
N VAL A 2 9.43 -6.65 23.67
CA VAL A 2 8.57 -6.69 22.46
C VAL A 2 7.49 -5.64 22.66
N PHE A 3 7.46 -4.63 21.79
CA PHE A 3 6.40 -3.61 21.81
C PHE A 3 5.22 -4.15 21.00
N HIS A 4 4.13 -4.48 21.70
CA HIS A 4 2.85 -4.72 21.03
C HIS A 4 2.11 -3.39 20.92
N ASN A 5 2.17 -2.75 19.75
CA ASN A 5 1.23 -1.71 19.37
C ASN A 5 -0.15 -2.37 19.14
N GLU A 6 -0.81 -2.73 20.23
CA GLU A 6 -2.21 -3.17 20.20
C GLU A 6 -3.05 -1.91 20.13
N ALA A 7 -3.84 -1.74 19.07
CA ALA A 7 -4.89 -0.73 19.17
C ALA A 7 -6.13 -1.29 19.83
N LEU A 8 -6.74 -0.37 20.55
CA LEU A 8 -7.77 -0.57 21.52
C LEU A 8 -8.98 0.22 21.01
N ILE A 9 -10.11 -0.45 20.82
CA ILE A 9 -11.35 0.20 20.42
C ILE A 9 -12.09 0.60 21.69
N GLN A 10 -12.54 1.84 21.79
CA GLN A 10 -13.38 2.27 22.90
C GLN A 10 -14.68 1.45 22.93
N ALA A 11 -14.92 0.75 24.04
CA ALA A 11 -16.03 -0.18 24.24
C ALA A 11 -17.13 0.38 25.17
N GLY A 12 -17.08 1.69 25.46
CA GLY A 12 -18.04 2.38 26.31
C GLY A 12 -17.55 3.75 26.75
N GLU A 13 -18.31 4.37 27.66
CA GLU A 13 -17.99 5.70 28.17
C GLU A 13 -16.81 5.69 29.15
N PRO A 14 -15.91 6.69 29.10
CA PRO A 14 -14.84 6.84 30.09
C PRO A 14 -15.39 7.02 31.51
N LYS A 15 -14.74 6.43 32.51
CA LYS A 15 -15.06 6.56 33.94
C LYS A 15 -13.79 6.72 34.77
N ASN A 16 -13.77 7.66 35.71
CA ASN A 16 -12.68 7.86 36.68
C ASN A 16 -11.27 7.94 36.05
N ASN A 17 -11.13 8.64 34.93
CA ASN A 17 -9.89 8.74 34.14
C ASN A 17 -9.47 7.45 33.40
N PHE A 18 -10.34 6.44 33.31
CA PHE A 18 -10.11 5.23 32.52
C PHE A 18 -11.12 5.11 31.38
N VAL A 19 -10.71 4.51 30.27
CA VAL A 19 -11.57 4.18 29.14
C VAL A 19 -11.73 2.67 29.07
N PRO A 20 -12.97 2.15 29.04
CA PRO A 20 -13.20 0.75 28.67
C PRO A 20 -12.82 0.56 27.20
N VAL A 21 -11.93 -0.38 26.93
CA VAL A 21 -11.46 -0.70 25.59
C VAL A 21 -11.45 -2.20 25.35
N ALA A 22 -11.75 -2.59 24.12
CA ALA A 22 -11.62 -3.96 23.66
C ALA A 22 -10.47 -4.05 22.64
N ARG A 23 -9.84 -5.22 22.57
CA ARG A 23 -8.86 -5.50 21.51
C ARG A 23 -9.58 -5.63 20.18
N TYR A 24 -9.11 -4.93 19.15
CA TYR A 24 -9.68 -5.09 17.80
C TYR A 24 -9.44 -6.53 17.32
N SER A 25 -10.52 -7.27 17.04
CA SER A 25 -10.48 -8.68 16.63
C SER A 25 -10.74 -8.91 15.13
N GLY A 26 -10.89 -7.84 14.35
CA GLY A 26 -11.34 -7.94 12.95
C GLY A 26 -12.75 -7.39 12.70
N TYR A 27 -13.52 -7.13 13.77
CA TYR A 27 -14.95 -6.84 13.70
C TYR A 27 -15.33 -5.70 14.68
N PRO A 28 -16.49 -5.04 14.50
CA PRO A 28 -17.04 -4.11 15.48
C PRO A 28 -17.12 -4.75 16.86
N VAL A 29 -16.74 -4.00 17.91
CA VAL A 29 -16.78 -4.49 19.31
C VAL A 29 -18.19 -4.94 19.64
N LYS A 30 -18.32 -6.19 20.08
CA LYS A 30 -19.57 -6.72 20.61
C LYS A 30 -19.61 -6.48 22.11
N LYS A 31 -20.81 -6.33 22.67
CA LYS A 31 -21.03 -6.22 24.13
C LYS A 31 -20.45 -7.41 24.93
N THR A 32 -20.16 -8.52 24.26
CA THR A 32 -19.58 -9.75 24.84
C THR A 32 -18.06 -9.80 24.81
N ASP A 33 -17.38 -8.84 24.17
CA ASP A 33 -15.93 -8.86 24.07
C ASP A 33 -15.28 -8.52 25.41
N THR A 34 -14.13 -9.13 25.71
CA THR A 34 -13.37 -8.83 26.93
C THR A 34 -12.92 -7.37 26.91
N VAL A 35 -13.45 -6.58 27.84
CA VAL A 35 -13.13 -5.16 28.00
C VAL A 35 -12.06 -4.98 29.08
N CYS A 36 -11.01 -4.25 28.75
CA CYS A 36 -9.98 -3.78 29.68
C CYS A 36 -10.18 -2.28 29.96
N TYR A 37 -9.72 -1.79 31.11
CA TYR A 37 -9.77 -0.36 31.43
C TYR A 37 -8.37 0.25 31.29
N TYR A 38 -8.23 1.27 30.45
CA TYR A 38 -6.95 1.94 30.18
C TYR A 38 -6.97 3.41 30.64
N PRO A 39 -5.90 3.93 31.27
CA PRO A 39 -5.85 5.34 31.65
C PRO A 39 -5.97 6.26 30.44
N LEU A 40 -6.88 7.24 30.50
CA LEU A 40 -7.08 8.26 29.44
C LEU A 40 -5.77 8.95 29.06
N SER A 41 -4.92 9.27 30.04
CA SER A 41 -3.63 9.94 29.85
C SER A 41 -2.60 9.13 29.06
N ARG A 42 -2.83 7.82 28.88
CA ARG A 42 -1.97 6.92 28.12
C ARG A 42 -2.51 6.62 26.72
N LEU A 43 -3.71 7.07 26.40
CA LEU A 43 -4.34 6.87 25.10
C LEU A 43 -4.10 8.06 24.19
N ARG A 44 -3.86 7.79 22.91
CA ARG A 44 -3.89 8.78 21.84
C ARG A 44 -5.12 8.50 21.00
N PHE A 45 -6.04 9.46 20.97
CA PHE A 45 -7.26 9.34 20.16
C PHE A 45 -6.94 9.73 18.72
N GLN A 46 -7.47 8.95 17.78
CA GLN A 46 -7.51 9.38 16.39
C GLN A 46 -8.52 10.52 16.26
N PRO A 47 -8.19 11.61 15.55
CA PRO A 47 -9.14 12.69 15.31
C PRO A 47 -10.33 12.20 14.49
N PRO A 48 -11.52 12.82 14.66
CA PRO A 48 -12.66 12.53 13.82
C PRO A 48 -12.36 12.90 12.36
N VAL A 49 -13.10 12.28 11.46
CA VAL A 49 -13.07 12.61 10.03
C VAL A 49 -13.60 14.03 9.85
N THR A 50 -12.77 14.93 9.30
CA THR A 50 -13.19 16.29 8.99
C THR A 50 -13.91 16.34 7.64
N GLN A 51 -14.63 17.45 7.37
CA GLN A 51 -15.23 17.68 6.06
C GLN A 51 -14.18 17.69 4.94
N ALA A 52 -13.03 18.33 5.16
CA ALA A 52 -11.93 18.37 4.19
C ALA A 52 -11.39 16.98 3.84
N VAL A 53 -11.32 16.07 4.83
CA VAL A 53 -11.01 14.67 4.56
C VAL A 53 -12.09 14.03 3.70
N ALA A 54 -13.36 14.16 4.07
CA ALA A 54 -14.46 13.55 3.36
C ALA A 54 -14.52 14.02 1.89
N GLU A 55 -14.29 15.32 1.66
CA GLU A 55 -14.16 15.91 0.32
C GLU A 55 -13.00 15.28 -0.45
N THR A 56 -11.83 15.13 0.17
CA THR A 56 -10.67 14.49 -0.48
C THR A 56 -10.95 13.02 -0.80
N GLN A 57 -11.64 12.30 0.08
CA GLN A 57 -12.06 10.91 -0.14
C GLN A 57 -13.13 10.78 -1.23
N SER A 58 -13.88 11.85 -1.52
CA SER A 58 -14.87 11.91 -2.60
C SER A 58 -14.29 12.29 -3.97
N ILE A 59 -13.00 12.61 -4.05
CA ILE A 59 -12.32 12.82 -5.35
C ILE A 59 -12.42 11.53 -6.17
N ASN A 60 -12.40 11.62 -7.49
CA ASN A 60 -12.50 10.44 -8.36
C ASN A 60 -11.28 9.52 -8.24
N HIS A 61 -11.46 8.36 -7.58
CA HIS A 61 -10.44 7.34 -7.40
C HIS A 61 -10.54 6.20 -8.42
N ARG A 62 -11.24 6.39 -9.55
CA ARG A 62 -11.40 5.33 -10.55
C ARG A 62 -10.04 4.78 -11.00
N ALA A 63 -9.99 3.47 -11.19
CA ALA A 63 -8.83 2.82 -11.78
C ALA A 63 -8.68 3.32 -13.24
N LEU A 64 -7.48 3.78 -13.62
CA LEU A 64 -7.24 4.27 -14.98
C LEU A 64 -7.49 3.16 -16.02
N PRO A 65 -8.04 3.45 -17.21
CA PRO A 65 -8.22 2.44 -18.25
C PRO A 65 -6.90 1.82 -18.71
N LEU A 66 -6.92 0.56 -19.14
CA LEU A 66 -5.74 -0.16 -19.63
C LEU A 66 -5.08 0.53 -20.83
N THR A 67 -5.89 1.12 -21.70
CA THR A 67 -5.45 1.88 -22.88
C THR A 67 -4.69 3.13 -22.51
N THR A 68 -4.97 3.74 -21.36
CA THR A 68 -4.21 4.86 -20.76
C THR A 68 -2.99 4.36 -20.00
N LEU A 69 -3.09 3.21 -19.32
CA LEU A 69 -2.07 2.71 -18.41
C LEU A 69 -0.88 2.04 -19.12
N PHE A 70 -1.12 1.22 -20.15
CA PHE A 70 -0.11 0.35 -20.75
C PHE A 70 0.31 0.74 -22.16
N ARG A 71 1.62 0.77 -22.40
CA ARG A 71 2.22 1.04 -23.71
C ARG A 71 1.80 -0.02 -24.73
N GLY A 72 1.56 0.42 -25.98
CA GLY A 72 1.20 -0.46 -27.09
C GLY A 72 -0.29 -0.77 -27.20
N LEU A 73 -1.13 -0.12 -26.39
CA LEU A 73 -2.60 -0.25 -26.43
C LEU A 73 -3.29 1.06 -26.87
N ASP A 74 -2.56 2.02 -27.42
CA ASP A 74 -2.98 3.42 -27.66
C ASP A 74 -4.23 3.56 -28.55
N ASN A 75 -4.42 2.63 -29.49
CA ASN A 75 -5.48 2.72 -30.52
C ASN A 75 -6.62 1.72 -30.29
N LEU A 76 -6.68 1.09 -29.12
CA LEU A 76 -7.70 0.11 -28.80
C LEU A 76 -8.78 0.73 -27.92
N ASN A 77 -10.01 0.24 -28.05
CA ASN A 77 -11.01 0.43 -27.01
C ASN A 77 -10.69 -0.50 -25.82
N GLU A 78 -11.37 -0.29 -24.69
CA GLU A 78 -11.11 -1.03 -23.44
C GLU A 78 -11.32 -2.55 -23.58
N ILE A 79 -12.30 -2.98 -24.38
CA ILE A 79 -12.61 -4.39 -24.62
C ILE A 79 -11.51 -5.06 -25.43
N ASP A 80 -11.06 -4.42 -26.51
CA ASP A 80 -10.04 -4.98 -27.38
C ASP A 80 -8.64 -4.91 -26.74
N ALA A 81 -8.38 -3.90 -25.91
CA ALA A 81 -7.21 -3.86 -25.05
C ALA A 81 -7.16 -5.05 -24.09
N LEU A 82 -8.27 -5.34 -23.39
CA LEU A 82 -8.36 -6.49 -22.49
C LEU A 82 -8.20 -7.82 -23.24
N LYS A 83 -8.83 -7.99 -24.41
CA LYS A 83 -8.62 -9.19 -25.26
C LYS A 83 -7.15 -9.34 -25.67
N THR A 84 -6.50 -8.24 -26.02
CA THR A 84 -5.11 -8.23 -26.49
C THR A 84 -4.16 -8.69 -25.37
N ILE A 85 -4.27 -8.11 -24.18
CA ILE A 85 -3.41 -8.49 -23.05
C ILE A 85 -3.73 -9.89 -22.51
N ASN A 86 -4.97 -10.38 -22.64
CA ASN A 86 -5.33 -11.76 -22.30
C ASN A 86 -4.68 -12.77 -23.25
N GLY A 87 -4.30 -12.35 -24.46
CA GLY A 87 -3.50 -13.15 -25.40
C GLY A 87 -1.99 -13.12 -25.11
N TYR A 88 -1.52 -12.32 -24.15
CA TYR A 88 -0.10 -12.27 -23.79
C TYR A 88 0.30 -13.46 -22.91
N ARG A 89 1.55 -13.89 -23.05
CA ARG A 89 2.09 -14.95 -22.19
C ARG A 89 2.21 -14.41 -20.77
N ARG A 90 1.59 -15.07 -19.80
CA ARG A 90 1.73 -14.73 -18.37
C ARG A 90 2.84 -15.55 -17.74
N GLN A 91 3.65 -14.91 -16.91
CA GLN A 91 4.68 -15.54 -16.09
C GLN A 91 4.35 -15.26 -14.62
N SER A 92 4.22 -16.33 -13.83
CA SER A 92 4.00 -16.21 -12.39
C SER A 92 5.25 -15.70 -11.67
N LEU A 93 5.05 -14.81 -10.71
CA LEU A 93 6.03 -14.38 -9.72
C LEU A 93 5.80 -15.02 -8.35
N GLY A 94 4.85 -15.97 -8.25
CA GLY A 94 4.45 -16.61 -6.99
C GLY A 94 3.50 -15.76 -6.14
N GLN A 95 3.42 -16.11 -4.86
CA GLN A 95 2.49 -15.50 -3.90
C GLN A 95 3.10 -14.29 -3.19
N PHE A 96 2.30 -13.27 -2.96
CA PHE A 96 2.66 -12.07 -2.22
C PHE A 96 1.59 -11.71 -1.19
N TRP A 97 2.01 -11.06 -0.11
CA TRP A 97 1.09 -10.51 0.88
C TRP A 97 0.85 -9.03 0.60
N LEU A 98 -0.42 -8.64 0.62
CA LEU A 98 -0.82 -7.27 0.34
C LEU A 98 -0.90 -6.45 1.61
N THR A 99 -0.44 -5.22 1.53
CA THR A 99 -0.87 -4.11 2.38
C THR A 99 -1.36 -2.97 1.48
N TYR A 100 -1.89 -1.91 2.08
CA TYR A 100 -2.38 -0.75 1.34
C TYR A 100 -1.78 0.54 1.89
N TYR A 101 -1.42 1.42 0.97
CA TYR A 101 -0.92 2.76 1.28
C TYR A 101 -1.76 3.83 0.58
N HIS A 102 -1.74 5.03 1.12
CA HIS A 102 -2.70 6.08 0.78
C HIS A 102 -2.09 7.45 1.04
N LEU A 103 -2.68 8.50 0.47
CA LEU A 103 -2.29 9.87 0.76
C LEU A 103 -2.41 10.18 2.26
N ALA A 104 -1.32 10.64 2.86
CA ALA A 104 -1.38 11.28 4.17
C ALA A 104 -2.22 12.56 4.04
N LEU A 105 -3.18 12.76 4.93
CA LEU A 105 -4.01 13.97 4.98
C LEU A 105 -3.73 14.65 6.31
N GLU A 106 -3.32 15.92 6.28
CA GLU A 106 -2.92 16.61 7.51
C GLU A 106 -4.06 16.73 8.53
N ASP A 107 -5.30 16.85 8.07
CA ASP A 107 -6.48 16.88 8.95
C ASP A 107 -6.63 15.63 9.83
N HIS A 108 -6.04 14.49 9.45
CA HIS A 108 -5.97 13.29 10.28
C HIS A 108 -4.78 13.25 11.24
N HIS A 109 -3.83 14.15 11.05
CA HIS A 109 -2.57 14.19 11.80
C HIS A 109 -2.29 15.62 12.28
N PRO A 110 -3.25 16.24 13.02
CA PRO A 110 -3.11 17.61 13.48
C PRO A 110 -1.99 17.70 14.53
N GLY A 111 -1.37 18.87 14.63
CA GLY A 111 -0.39 19.12 15.67
C GLY A 111 0.33 20.44 15.49
N PRO A 112 1.40 20.67 16.27
CA PRO A 112 2.24 21.84 16.13
C PRO A 112 2.79 21.94 14.69
N LYS A 113 2.61 23.12 14.10
CA LYS A 113 3.12 23.42 12.76
C LYS A 113 4.64 23.58 12.82
N VAL A 114 5.33 22.93 11.90
CA VAL A 114 6.79 22.98 11.72
C VAL A 114 7.10 23.32 10.27
N PRO A 115 8.25 23.94 9.98
CA PRO A 115 8.64 24.24 8.60
C PRO A 115 8.88 22.95 7.81
N VAL A 116 8.34 22.90 6.59
CA VAL A 116 8.62 21.84 5.62
C VAL A 116 9.83 22.25 4.81
N ILE A 117 10.89 21.44 4.86
CA ILE A 117 12.17 21.78 4.23
C ILE A 117 12.34 21.03 2.91
N SER A 118 12.70 21.75 1.84
CA SER A 118 13.01 21.19 0.53
C SER A 118 14.34 20.42 0.53
N ALA A 119 14.64 19.64 -0.52
CA ALA A 119 15.96 19.03 -0.66
C ALA A 119 17.11 20.04 -0.70
N THR A 120 16.87 21.26 -1.17
CA THR A 120 17.85 22.37 -1.22
C THR A 120 17.99 23.11 0.11
N GLY A 121 17.17 22.80 1.12
CA GLY A 121 17.21 23.43 2.45
C GLY A 121 16.26 24.61 2.62
N GLU A 122 15.45 24.92 1.61
CA GLU A 122 14.49 26.03 1.62
C GLU A 122 13.19 25.64 2.32
N VAL A 123 12.52 26.60 2.94
CA VAL A 123 11.18 26.38 3.52
C VAL A 123 10.13 26.45 2.42
N ILE A 124 9.39 25.36 2.19
CA ILE A 124 8.37 25.25 1.14
C ILE A 124 6.92 25.27 1.69
N GLY A 125 6.77 25.28 3.00
CA GLY A 125 5.49 25.45 3.70
C GLY A 125 5.60 25.17 5.19
N HIS A 126 4.46 25.09 5.87
CA HIS A 126 4.38 24.80 7.30
C HIS A 126 3.22 23.84 7.57
N THR A 127 3.52 22.67 8.13
CA THR A 127 2.54 21.61 8.38
C THR A 127 2.82 20.91 9.71
N SER A 128 1.92 20.05 10.15
CA SER A 128 1.99 19.35 11.42
C SER A 128 3.12 18.33 11.41
N LEU A 129 3.89 18.24 12.50
CA LEU A 129 4.98 17.26 12.61
C LEU A 129 4.49 15.81 12.42
N GLU A 130 3.30 15.50 12.93
CA GLU A 130 2.69 14.17 12.76
C GLU A 130 2.35 13.90 11.29
N PHE A 131 1.78 14.88 10.58
CA PHE A 131 1.54 14.78 9.15
C PHE A 131 2.83 14.52 8.35
N LEU A 132 3.91 15.26 8.62
CA LEU A 132 5.19 15.02 7.95
C LEU A 132 5.77 13.63 8.22
N ASN A 133 5.57 13.12 9.44
CA ASN A 133 5.88 11.72 9.71
C ASN A 133 5.06 10.80 8.81
N GLN A 134 3.76 11.01 8.65
CA GLN A 134 2.94 10.18 7.76
C GLN A 134 3.34 10.32 6.29
N VAL A 135 3.66 11.52 5.80
CA VAL A 135 4.18 11.72 4.43
C VAL A 135 5.44 10.89 4.19
N ARG A 136 6.35 10.81 5.18
CA ARG A 136 7.55 9.95 5.06
C ARG A 136 7.21 8.46 4.93
N TRP A 137 6.11 8.01 5.54
CA TRP A 137 5.71 6.61 5.53
C TRP A 137 4.89 6.24 4.28
N GLN A 138 4.01 7.14 3.87
CA GLN A 138 3.10 6.93 2.73
C GLN A 138 3.72 7.40 1.40
N GLY A 139 4.82 8.15 1.43
CA GLY A 139 5.46 8.78 0.28
C GLY A 139 4.90 10.16 -0.05
N SER A 140 3.57 10.31 -0.04
CA SER A 140 2.87 11.54 -0.44
C SER A 140 1.77 11.96 0.54
N GLY A 141 1.47 13.25 0.60
CA GLY A 141 0.32 13.76 1.36
C GLY A 141 -0.13 15.16 0.97
N ILE A 142 -1.27 15.56 1.51
CA ILE A 142 -1.93 16.86 1.31
C ILE A 142 -1.99 17.59 2.66
N GLY A 143 -1.39 18.77 2.70
CA GLY A 143 -1.43 19.67 3.84
C GLY A 143 -2.74 20.44 3.93
N GLN A 144 -3.05 20.97 5.11
CA GLN A 144 -4.16 21.91 5.34
C GLN A 144 -3.95 23.24 4.60
N ASP A 145 -2.73 23.55 4.20
CA ASP A 145 -2.41 24.67 3.32
C ASP A 145 -2.71 24.40 1.84
N GLY A 146 -3.34 23.25 1.53
CA GLY A 146 -3.69 22.81 0.18
C GLY A 146 -2.50 22.32 -0.64
N LYS A 147 -1.28 22.39 -0.10
CA LYS A 147 -0.09 21.94 -0.83
C LYS A 147 0.07 20.43 -0.75
N ARG A 148 0.67 19.90 -1.80
CA ARG A 148 0.96 18.48 -1.98
C ARG A 148 2.44 18.25 -1.72
N TYR A 149 2.74 17.41 -0.72
CA TYR A 149 4.09 17.14 -0.26
C TYR A 149 4.50 15.70 -0.55
N HIS A 150 5.68 15.52 -1.13
CA HIS A 150 6.29 14.22 -1.40
C HIS A 150 7.63 14.10 -0.68
N PHE A 151 7.87 12.96 -0.02
CA PHE A 151 9.13 12.67 0.65
C PHE A 151 10.24 12.39 -0.37
N THR A 152 11.40 13.06 -0.24
CA THR A 152 12.46 12.95 -1.26
C THR A 152 13.31 11.68 -1.16
N GLY A 153 13.14 10.91 -0.09
CA GLY A 153 14.06 9.84 0.29
C GLY A 153 15.17 10.30 1.24
N ILE A 154 15.38 11.62 1.40
CA ILE A 154 16.33 12.19 2.36
C ILE A 154 15.58 12.58 3.63
N ASN A 155 16.00 12.06 4.79
CA ASN A 155 15.29 12.27 6.06
C ASN A 155 15.01 13.76 6.33
N GLY A 156 13.73 14.11 6.56
CA GLY A 156 13.30 15.47 6.83
C GLY A 156 13.30 16.41 5.62
N ARG A 157 13.36 15.88 4.39
CA ARG A 157 13.34 16.66 3.15
C ARG A 157 12.14 16.27 2.28
N TYR A 158 11.53 17.26 1.66
CA TYR A 158 10.29 17.11 0.88
C TYR A 158 10.36 17.89 -0.45
N HIS A 159 9.46 17.58 -1.38
CA HIS A 159 9.20 18.38 -2.58
C HIS A 159 7.71 18.66 -2.71
N LEU A 160 7.38 19.76 -3.39
CA LEU A 160 6.03 19.99 -3.87
C LEU A 160 5.81 19.24 -5.19
N TYR A 161 4.61 18.75 -5.39
CA TYR A 161 4.23 18.04 -6.62
C TYR A 161 2.84 18.51 -7.09
N ASN A 162 2.59 18.40 -8.39
CA ASN A 162 1.35 18.90 -9.02
C ASN A 162 0.45 17.78 -9.53
N GLU A 163 0.96 16.55 -9.57
CA GLU A 163 0.24 15.33 -9.89
C GLU A 163 -0.97 15.14 -8.97
N ASP A 164 -2.03 14.51 -9.47
CA ASP A 164 -3.29 14.35 -8.73
C ASP A 164 -3.12 13.54 -7.45
N TRP A 165 -2.29 12.50 -7.53
CA TRP A 165 -2.20 11.46 -6.49
C TRP A 165 -0.81 11.27 -5.89
N GLY A 166 0.25 11.73 -6.58
CA GLY A 166 1.62 11.60 -6.09
C GLY A 166 2.60 11.09 -7.13
N MET A 167 3.85 11.08 -6.73
CA MET A 167 4.97 10.60 -7.54
C MET A 167 5.29 9.14 -7.19
N GLY A 168 5.60 8.32 -8.20
CA GLY A 168 6.17 7.00 -7.98
C GLY A 168 7.66 7.07 -7.61
N ALA A 169 8.33 5.92 -7.57
CA ALA A 169 9.72 5.82 -7.13
C ALA A 169 10.76 6.39 -8.13
N GLY A 170 10.37 7.30 -9.02
CA GLY A 170 11.23 7.97 -10.00
C GLY A 170 10.93 7.61 -11.46
N ARG A 171 11.81 8.04 -12.37
CA ARG A 171 11.68 7.85 -13.84
C ARG A 171 10.41 8.45 -14.45
N GLY A 172 9.81 9.45 -13.80
CA GLY A 172 8.62 10.13 -14.29
C GLY A 172 7.33 9.32 -14.16
N TYR A 173 7.32 8.24 -13.37
CA TYR A 173 6.08 7.56 -13.03
C TYR A 173 5.32 8.32 -11.93
N GLU A 174 4.00 8.27 -12.03
CA GLU A 174 3.05 8.77 -11.03
C GLU A 174 2.38 7.57 -10.37
N VAL A 175 1.74 7.79 -9.21
CA VAL A 175 0.92 6.77 -8.55
C VAL A 175 -0.55 7.00 -8.86
N TYR A 176 -1.33 5.92 -9.02
CA TYR A 176 -2.75 6.01 -9.33
C TYR A 176 -3.55 5.01 -8.48
N PRO A 177 -4.70 5.44 -7.90
CA PRO A 177 -5.50 4.59 -7.04
C PRO A 177 -5.86 3.30 -7.77
N TYR A 178 -5.69 2.18 -7.07
CA TYR A 178 -5.99 0.84 -7.56
C TYR A 178 -5.21 0.42 -8.81
N ARG A 179 -4.20 1.18 -9.23
CA ARG A 179 -3.32 0.81 -10.36
C ARG A 179 -1.86 0.74 -9.98
N THR A 180 -1.44 1.31 -8.86
CA THR A 180 -0.04 1.29 -8.44
C THR A 180 0.22 0.28 -7.34
N ILE A 181 1.30 -0.46 -7.49
CA ILE A 181 1.90 -1.26 -6.41
C ILE A 181 3.31 -0.77 -6.10
N ALA A 182 3.61 -0.66 -4.81
CA ALA A 182 4.96 -0.48 -4.29
C ALA A 182 5.59 -1.86 -4.03
N VAL A 183 6.78 -2.06 -4.57
CA VAL A 183 7.48 -3.35 -4.51
C VAL A 183 8.88 -3.21 -3.92
N ASN A 184 9.39 -4.31 -3.37
CA ASN A 184 10.81 -4.46 -3.06
C ASN A 184 11.57 -4.87 -4.35
N PHE A 185 12.51 -4.05 -4.82
CA PHE A 185 13.19 -4.32 -6.10
C PHE A 185 14.02 -5.61 -6.10
N ALA A 186 14.74 -5.91 -5.02
CA ALA A 186 15.57 -7.12 -4.96
C ALA A 186 14.70 -8.38 -4.99
N GLY A 187 13.63 -8.40 -4.19
CA GLY A 187 12.65 -9.49 -4.16
C GLY A 187 11.90 -9.66 -5.47
N PHE A 188 11.51 -8.55 -6.11
CA PHE A 188 10.84 -8.61 -7.41
C PHE A 188 11.78 -9.15 -8.50
N CYS A 189 13.05 -8.71 -8.52
CA CYS A 189 14.07 -9.20 -9.44
C CYS A 189 14.32 -10.70 -9.27
N SER A 190 14.43 -11.19 -8.03
CA SER A 190 14.73 -12.61 -7.75
C SER A 190 13.60 -13.52 -8.25
N ARG A 191 12.34 -13.07 -8.15
CA ARG A 191 11.18 -13.80 -8.66
C ARG A 191 11.01 -13.69 -10.17
N LEU A 192 11.29 -12.53 -10.75
CA LEU A 192 11.20 -12.30 -12.19
C LEU A 192 12.22 -13.13 -12.99
N PHE A 193 13.42 -13.30 -12.43
CA PHE A 193 14.55 -13.98 -13.08
C PHE A 193 15.05 -15.18 -12.28
N ALA A 194 14.14 -15.89 -11.59
CA ALA A 194 14.49 -17.02 -10.70
C ALA A 194 15.35 -18.11 -11.38
N ASN A 195 15.20 -18.29 -12.69
CA ASN A 195 15.91 -19.28 -13.49
C ASN A 195 16.95 -18.68 -14.46
N ASP A 196 17.29 -17.40 -14.32
CA ASP A 196 18.21 -16.67 -15.21
C ASP A 196 19.16 -15.82 -14.37
N SER A 197 20.23 -16.46 -13.87
CA SER A 197 21.19 -15.83 -12.95
C SER A 197 21.86 -14.59 -13.55
N THR A 198 22.06 -14.57 -14.86
CA THR A 198 22.64 -13.43 -15.58
C THR A 198 21.67 -12.25 -15.55
N LYS A 199 20.40 -12.45 -15.95
CA LYS A 199 19.40 -11.37 -15.86
C LYS A 199 19.11 -10.93 -14.44
N PHE A 200 19.16 -11.85 -13.48
CA PHE A 200 19.05 -11.48 -12.07
C PHE A 200 20.20 -10.57 -11.64
N ALA A 201 21.45 -10.92 -11.99
CA ALA A 201 22.63 -10.12 -11.70
C ALA A 201 22.58 -8.73 -12.35
N ASP A 202 21.92 -8.60 -13.50
CA ASP A 202 21.72 -7.33 -14.22
C ASP A 202 20.42 -6.59 -13.84
N CYS A 203 19.58 -7.18 -13.01
CA CYS A 203 18.31 -6.57 -12.63
C CYS A 203 18.55 -5.38 -11.69
N ARG A 204 18.13 -4.20 -12.11
CA ARG A 204 18.20 -2.96 -11.35
C ARG A 204 16.80 -2.38 -11.19
N LYS A 205 16.68 -1.37 -10.32
CA LYS A 205 15.45 -0.57 -10.13
C LYS A 205 14.76 -0.20 -11.44
N GLY A 206 15.55 0.14 -12.46
CA GLY A 206 15.05 0.50 -13.78
C GLY A 206 14.38 -0.60 -14.58
N ASN A 207 14.76 -1.86 -14.35
CA ASN A 207 14.19 -3.01 -15.00
C ASN A 207 12.83 -3.37 -14.39
N VAL A 208 12.64 -3.11 -13.09
CA VAL A 208 11.39 -3.39 -12.36
C VAL A 208 10.36 -2.28 -12.54
N LEU A 209 10.77 -1.01 -12.45
CA LEU A 209 9.82 0.10 -12.49
C LEU A 209 9.04 0.16 -13.80
N GLY A 210 7.71 0.22 -13.66
CA GLY A 210 6.75 0.26 -14.75
C GLY A 210 6.49 -1.10 -15.40
N ILE A 211 6.85 -2.22 -14.78
CA ILE A 211 6.32 -3.53 -15.22
C ILE A 211 4.81 -3.58 -14.92
N ALA A 212 4.03 -4.04 -15.89
CA ALA A 212 2.63 -4.39 -15.69
C ALA A 212 2.52 -5.70 -14.91
N VAL A 213 1.71 -5.68 -13.85
CA VAL A 213 1.50 -6.81 -12.95
C VAL A 213 0.02 -7.16 -12.95
N PHE A 214 -0.29 -8.44 -12.99
CA PHE A 214 -1.64 -8.96 -12.90
C PHE A 214 -1.83 -9.69 -11.57
N ILE A 215 -2.94 -9.41 -10.89
CA ILE A 215 -3.38 -10.07 -9.67
C ILE A 215 -4.71 -10.78 -9.99
N PRO A 216 -4.69 -12.10 -10.30
CA PRO A 216 -5.87 -12.84 -10.70
C PRO A 216 -7.03 -12.72 -9.71
N GLU A 217 -6.73 -12.79 -8.42
CA GLU A 217 -7.73 -12.75 -7.35
C GLU A 217 -8.55 -11.45 -7.35
N VAL A 218 -7.98 -10.34 -7.85
CA VAL A 218 -8.70 -9.07 -8.00
C VAL A 218 -9.70 -9.14 -9.15
N ALA A 219 -9.30 -9.70 -10.30
CA ALA A 219 -10.16 -9.86 -11.47
C ALA A 219 -11.29 -10.87 -11.20
N ASP A 220 -10.96 -12.03 -10.65
CA ASP A 220 -11.90 -13.14 -10.43
C ASP A 220 -13.00 -12.79 -9.42
N ARG A 221 -12.73 -11.85 -8.51
CA ARG A 221 -13.72 -11.35 -7.54
C ARG A 221 -14.71 -10.34 -8.11
N HIS A 222 -14.54 -9.91 -9.36
CA HIS A 222 -15.43 -8.96 -10.03
C HIS A 222 -15.66 -7.68 -9.20
N ILE A 223 -14.57 -7.17 -8.60
CA ILE A 223 -14.63 -6.06 -7.65
C ILE A 223 -15.14 -4.80 -8.36
N LYS A 224 -16.26 -4.25 -7.90
CA LYS A 224 -16.81 -3.00 -8.43
C LYS A 224 -16.08 -1.81 -7.84
N MET A 225 -15.59 -0.95 -8.72
CA MET A 225 -14.93 0.31 -8.39
C MET A 225 -15.96 1.42 -8.19
N GLU A 226 -15.50 2.60 -7.79
CA GLU A 226 -16.32 3.80 -7.55
C GLU A 226 -17.21 4.18 -8.74
N ASP A 227 -16.71 4.00 -9.97
CA ASP A 227 -17.45 4.28 -11.20
C ASP A 227 -18.39 3.14 -11.63
N GLY A 228 -18.54 2.11 -10.79
CA GLY A 228 -19.35 0.92 -11.04
C GLY A 228 -18.69 -0.11 -11.98
N LYS A 229 -17.53 0.18 -12.57
CA LYS A 229 -16.80 -0.77 -13.42
C LYS A 229 -16.13 -1.85 -12.58
N ILE A 230 -15.92 -3.01 -13.20
CA ILE A 230 -15.18 -4.12 -12.59
C ILE A 230 -13.68 -3.88 -12.74
N HIS A 231 -12.93 -4.05 -11.66
CA HIS A 231 -11.48 -4.02 -11.70
C HIS A 231 -10.94 -5.22 -12.50
N ASP A 232 -10.11 -4.94 -13.51
CA ASP A 232 -9.58 -5.95 -14.44
C ASP A 232 -8.36 -6.74 -13.90
N GLY A 233 -7.93 -6.46 -12.66
CA GLY A 233 -6.82 -7.13 -11.99
C GLY A 233 -5.42 -6.64 -12.39
N TRP A 234 -5.31 -5.63 -13.25
CA TRP A 234 -4.02 -5.11 -13.71
C TRP A 234 -3.52 -3.90 -12.93
N PHE A 235 -2.23 -3.90 -12.66
CA PHE A 235 -1.50 -2.91 -11.88
C PHE A 235 -0.15 -2.59 -12.52
N CYS A 236 0.53 -1.60 -11.95
CA CYS A 236 1.81 -1.09 -12.34
C CYS A 236 2.75 -1.07 -11.14
N ALA A 237 3.90 -1.76 -11.26
CA ALA A 237 4.98 -1.67 -10.31
C ALA A 237 5.77 -0.37 -10.50
N THR A 238 5.16 0.78 -10.17
CA THR A 238 5.75 2.11 -10.39
C THR A 238 6.27 2.77 -9.11
N ASP A 239 6.11 2.11 -7.98
CA ASP A 239 6.53 2.64 -6.68
C ASP A 239 7.37 1.63 -5.88
N THR A 240 7.91 2.08 -4.75
CA THR A 240 8.72 1.26 -3.86
C THR A 240 8.59 1.71 -2.42
N GLY A 241 8.90 0.82 -1.50
CA GLY A 241 9.02 1.13 -0.08
C GLY A 241 10.39 0.74 0.42
N SER A 242 10.79 1.31 1.57
CA SER A 242 12.02 0.88 2.23
C SER A 242 11.94 -0.62 2.58
N PRO A 243 13.03 -1.39 2.45
CA PRO A 243 13.06 -2.82 2.74
C PRO A 243 12.75 -3.14 4.21
N ASN A 244 12.85 -2.14 5.11
CA ASN A 244 12.41 -2.27 6.50
C ASN A 244 10.88 -2.38 6.62
N TYR A 245 10.15 -1.96 5.58
CA TYR A 245 8.69 -1.92 5.58
C TYR A 245 8.09 -2.85 4.52
N ILE A 246 8.68 -2.99 3.34
CA ILE A 246 8.22 -3.90 2.28
C ILE A 246 9.26 -5.02 2.11
N LYS A 247 8.94 -6.21 2.65
CA LYS A 247 9.72 -7.44 2.47
C LYS A 247 9.65 -7.91 1.01
N GLU A 248 10.54 -8.81 0.60
CA GLU A 248 10.71 -9.26 -0.79
C GLU A 248 9.45 -9.87 -1.45
N ASP A 249 8.53 -10.38 -0.64
CA ASP A 249 7.29 -11.03 -1.02
C ASP A 249 6.05 -10.29 -0.48
N ARG A 250 6.22 -9.02 -0.11
CA ARG A 250 5.13 -8.12 0.24
C ARG A 250 5.03 -7.04 -0.83
N ILE A 251 3.81 -6.61 -1.12
CA ILE A 251 3.56 -5.41 -1.93
C ILE A 251 2.56 -4.50 -1.21
N ASP A 252 2.62 -3.21 -1.54
CA ASP A 252 1.70 -2.20 -1.03
C ASP A 252 0.87 -1.65 -2.20
N VAL A 253 -0.45 -1.74 -2.14
CA VAL A 253 -1.34 -1.20 -3.20
C VAL A 253 -1.75 0.22 -2.85
N PHE A 254 -1.61 1.14 -3.80
CA PHE A 254 -2.03 2.52 -3.61
C PHE A 254 -3.54 2.66 -3.78
N VAL A 255 -4.23 3.26 -2.81
CA VAL A 255 -5.70 3.40 -2.84
C VAL A 255 -6.19 4.85 -2.89
N GLY A 256 -5.29 5.79 -3.18
CA GLY A 256 -5.56 7.23 -3.18
C GLY A 256 -5.76 7.76 -1.77
N ALA A 257 -6.88 8.43 -1.49
CA ALA A 257 -7.21 8.96 -0.17
C ALA A 257 -8.08 8.02 0.69
N HIS A 258 -8.46 6.85 0.15
CA HIS A 258 -9.17 5.81 0.88
C HIS A 258 -8.33 5.18 2.00
N GLY A 259 -8.99 4.35 2.80
CA GLY A 259 -8.37 3.64 3.90
C GLY A 259 -7.38 2.57 3.48
N GLY A 260 -6.22 2.53 4.14
CA GLY A 260 -5.20 1.50 3.93
C GLY A 260 -5.51 0.15 4.59
N GLY A 261 -6.75 -0.11 4.99
CA GLY A 261 -7.08 -1.35 5.70
C GLY A 261 -6.55 -1.39 7.13
N ASN A 262 -6.02 -0.29 7.66
CA ASN A 262 -5.48 -0.26 9.01
C ASN A 262 -6.66 -0.24 10.00
N PRO A 263 -6.91 -1.34 10.72
CA PRO A 263 -8.06 -1.51 11.62
C PRO A 263 -8.04 -0.56 12.82
N TYR A 264 -6.93 0.16 13.01
CA TYR A 264 -6.72 1.12 14.07
C TYR A 264 -7.12 2.55 13.68
N LEU A 265 -7.49 2.77 12.42
CA LEU A 265 -7.99 4.06 11.93
C LEU A 265 -9.53 4.10 12.01
N PRO A 266 -10.19 5.26 11.91
CA PRO A 266 -11.65 5.36 11.81
C PRO A 266 -12.22 4.49 10.68
N TYR A 267 -13.48 4.06 10.76
CA TYR A 267 -14.09 3.08 9.83
C TYR A 267 -13.87 3.41 8.35
N ASN A 268 -14.07 4.66 7.94
CA ASN A 268 -13.82 5.16 6.57
C ASN A 268 -12.34 5.13 6.12
N ARG A 269 -11.42 4.75 7.02
CA ARG A 269 -9.98 4.57 6.81
C ARG A 269 -9.55 3.11 7.04
N GLN A 270 -10.45 2.24 7.48
CA GLN A 270 -10.22 0.80 7.61
C GLN A 270 -10.56 0.04 6.32
N THR A 271 -11.15 0.70 5.32
CA THR A 271 -11.67 0.03 4.14
C THR A 271 -11.34 0.78 2.85
N ASN A 272 -11.44 0.04 1.75
CA ASN A 272 -11.35 0.48 0.37
C ASN A 272 -12.03 -0.56 -0.54
N TYR A 273 -12.22 -0.25 -1.82
CA TYR A 273 -12.93 -1.13 -2.75
C TYR A 273 -12.33 -2.55 -2.86
N LEU A 274 -11.01 -2.72 -2.73
CA LEU A 274 -10.39 -4.04 -2.79
C LEU A 274 -10.68 -4.86 -1.54
N ILE A 275 -10.64 -4.23 -0.36
CA ILE A 275 -10.99 -4.88 0.91
C ILE A 275 -12.47 -5.28 0.92
N GLU A 276 -13.36 -4.39 0.47
CA GLU A 276 -14.80 -4.65 0.36
C GLU A 276 -15.10 -5.75 -0.67
N GLY A 277 -14.33 -5.81 -1.74
CA GLY A 277 -14.34 -6.89 -2.73
C GLY A 277 -13.80 -8.22 -2.20
N GLY A 278 -13.31 -8.28 -0.96
CA GLY A 278 -12.85 -9.50 -0.31
C GLY A 278 -11.37 -9.81 -0.50
N ILE A 279 -10.57 -8.86 -0.99
CA ILE A 279 -9.10 -8.96 -0.96
C ILE A 279 -8.63 -8.67 0.46
N LYS A 280 -8.13 -9.70 1.13
CA LYS A 280 -7.66 -9.58 2.52
C LYS A 280 -6.36 -8.79 2.57
N ASN A 281 -6.26 -7.88 3.52
CA ASN A 281 -5.05 -7.13 3.78
C ASN A 281 -4.24 -7.73 4.93
N SER A 282 -2.93 -7.64 4.83
CA SER A 282 -2.03 -7.89 5.94
C SER A 282 -2.02 -6.68 6.87
N VAL A 283 -2.04 -6.91 8.17
CA VAL A 283 -2.13 -5.89 9.21
C VAL A 283 -1.02 -6.07 10.24
N GLN A 284 -0.81 -5.05 11.07
CA GLN A 284 0.36 -4.99 11.96
C GLN A 284 0.53 -6.22 12.88
N TRP A 285 -0.55 -6.87 13.33
CA TRP A 285 -0.45 -8.05 14.19
C TRP A 285 -0.28 -9.38 13.46
N ASP A 286 -0.40 -9.41 12.12
CA ASP A 286 -0.01 -10.59 11.33
C ASP A 286 1.50 -10.83 11.45
N TRP A 287 2.23 -9.83 11.95
CA TRP A 287 3.65 -9.83 12.28
C TRP A 287 3.83 -9.57 13.77
N ARG A 288 4.39 -10.53 14.51
CA ARG A 288 4.56 -10.37 15.97
C ARG A 288 5.96 -9.93 16.40
N LEU A 289 6.85 -9.71 15.44
CA LEU A 289 8.25 -9.39 15.68
C LEU A 289 8.55 -7.91 15.40
N TRP A 290 8.72 -7.14 16.47
CA TRP A 290 9.00 -5.71 16.43
C TRP A 290 10.22 -5.40 17.30
N LYS A 291 11.17 -4.65 16.76
CA LYS A 291 12.33 -4.12 17.50
C LYS A 291 11.97 -2.84 18.25
N THR A 292 11.15 -2.00 17.63
CA THR A 292 10.58 -0.76 18.18
C THR A 292 9.14 -0.60 17.69
N GLU A 293 8.43 0.43 18.16
CA GLU A 293 7.09 0.80 17.65
C GLU A 293 7.03 0.97 16.11
N THR A 294 8.18 1.24 15.48
CA THR A 294 8.30 1.54 14.05
C THR A 294 9.15 0.55 13.28
N GLN A 295 9.98 -0.26 13.94
CA GLN A 295 10.91 -1.17 13.29
C GLN A 295 10.46 -2.63 13.41
N ARG A 296 10.20 -3.26 12.26
CA ARG A 296 9.87 -4.68 12.15
C ARG A 296 11.12 -5.54 12.14
N ILE A 297 11.00 -6.76 12.68
CA ILE A 297 12.00 -7.82 12.51
C ILE A 297 11.35 -8.88 11.64
N TRP A 298 11.97 -9.18 10.51
CA TRP A 298 11.49 -10.22 9.61
C TRP A 298 12.09 -11.57 9.99
N CYS A 299 11.29 -12.64 9.92
CA CYS A 299 11.83 -13.98 9.94
C CYS A 299 12.67 -14.21 8.67
N ASP A 300 13.78 -14.94 8.83
CA ASP A 300 14.57 -15.46 7.70
C ASP A 300 13.65 -16.29 6.78
N PHE A 301 13.72 -16.04 5.47
CA PHE A 301 12.92 -16.75 4.48
C PHE A 301 13.16 -18.27 4.49
N ASN A 302 14.35 -18.73 4.91
CA ASN A 302 14.62 -20.16 5.05
C ASN A 302 13.94 -20.78 6.28
N LYS A 303 13.40 -19.95 7.18
CA LYS A 303 12.74 -20.35 8.42
C LYS A 303 11.25 -19.99 8.43
N VAL A 304 10.67 -19.52 7.34
CA VAL A 304 9.20 -19.38 7.25
C VAL A 304 8.60 -20.61 6.58
N PRO A 305 7.35 -20.98 6.88
CA PRO A 305 6.65 -22.03 6.14
C PRO A 305 6.62 -21.69 4.65
N LYS A 306 6.94 -22.66 3.80
CA LYS A 306 6.74 -22.51 2.36
C LYS A 306 5.24 -22.51 2.04
N ILE A 307 4.88 -22.00 0.88
CA ILE A 307 3.48 -22.00 0.41
C ILE A 307 2.97 -23.46 0.35
N GLY A 308 1.80 -23.70 0.97
CA GLY A 308 1.20 -25.03 1.08
C GLY A 308 1.80 -25.93 2.17
N GLU A 309 2.84 -25.48 2.85
CA GLU A 309 3.44 -26.19 3.96
C GLU A 309 2.70 -25.92 5.28
N THR A 310 2.47 -26.97 6.08
CA THR A 310 1.90 -26.80 7.42
C THR A 310 2.94 -26.17 8.37
N PRO A 311 2.60 -25.09 9.10
CA PRO A 311 3.57 -24.45 10.00
C PRO A 311 3.99 -25.33 11.19
N ASP A 312 5.28 -25.72 11.23
CA ASP A 312 5.93 -26.45 12.34
C ASP A 312 6.74 -25.51 13.27
N SER A 313 6.44 -25.50 14.58
CA SER A 313 7.11 -24.66 15.58
C SER A 313 8.58 -25.00 15.84
N ASN A 314 9.03 -26.21 15.53
CA ASN A 314 10.42 -26.65 15.74
C ASN A 314 11.35 -26.22 14.60
N ARG A 315 10.79 -25.93 13.42
CA ARG A 315 11.54 -25.51 12.23
C ARG A 315 11.26 -24.07 11.83
N HIS A 316 10.04 -23.60 12.03
CA HIS A 316 9.57 -22.33 11.53
C HIS A 316 9.48 -21.22 12.57
N CYS A 317 9.73 -20.02 12.08
CA CYS A 317 9.42 -18.77 12.71
C CYS A 317 7.93 -18.45 12.51
N LEU A 318 7.08 -18.94 13.40
CA LEU A 318 5.61 -18.86 13.31
C LEU A 318 5.00 -17.46 13.58
N HIS A 319 5.84 -16.46 13.81
CA HIS A 319 5.41 -15.10 14.15
C HIS A 319 5.32 -14.17 12.94
N ASP A 320 5.55 -14.70 11.74
CA ASP A 320 5.47 -14.02 10.45
C ASP A 320 4.18 -14.42 9.72
N TYR A 321 3.74 -13.57 8.80
CA TYR A 321 2.48 -13.68 8.06
C TYR A 321 2.36 -14.95 7.22
N HIS A 322 3.49 -15.58 6.88
CA HIS A 322 3.53 -16.91 6.26
C HIS A 322 2.89 -17.99 7.15
N GLY A 323 3.08 -17.89 8.47
CA GLY A 323 2.53 -18.85 9.43
C GLY A 323 1.20 -18.41 10.03
N THR A 324 0.98 -17.10 10.19
CA THR A 324 -0.21 -16.56 10.87
C THR A 324 -1.38 -16.32 9.92
N THR A 325 -1.11 -15.96 8.66
CA THR A 325 -2.14 -15.56 7.69
C THR A 325 -1.81 -16.03 6.26
N PRO A 326 -1.58 -17.33 6.03
CA PRO A 326 -1.30 -17.85 4.70
C PRO A 326 -2.45 -17.64 3.70
N ASP A 327 -3.68 -17.54 4.20
CA ASP A 327 -4.90 -17.32 3.43
C ASP A 327 -5.05 -15.89 2.87
N LYS A 328 -4.16 -14.97 3.24
CA LYS A 328 -4.15 -13.58 2.76
C LYS A 328 -3.22 -13.34 1.56
N ALA A 329 -2.48 -14.36 1.15
CA ALA A 329 -1.59 -14.25 0.01
C ALA A 329 -2.40 -14.12 -1.30
N VAL A 330 -1.83 -13.40 -2.27
CA VAL A 330 -2.34 -13.29 -3.64
C VAL A 330 -1.26 -13.66 -4.63
N SER A 331 -1.67 -14.14 -5.79
CA SER A 331 -0.80 -14.47 -6.90
C SER A 331 -0.42 -13.20 -7.66
N LEU A 332 0.87 -13.05 -8.00
CA LEU A 332 1.32 -12.01 -8.92
C LEU A 332 1.83 -12.64 -10.20
N GLU A 333 1.45 -12.05 -11.33
CA GLU A 333 1.92 -12.43 -12.66
C GLU A 333 2.40 -11.20 -13.43
N VAL A 334 3.29 -11.41 -14.40
CA VAL A 334 3.69 -10.40 -15.39
C VAL A 334 3.32 -10.87 -16.79
N ALA A 335 2.96 -9.93 -17.65
CA ALA A 335 2.69 -10.22 -19.06
C ALA A 335 3.94 -10.02 -19.92
N LEU A 336 4.14 -10.93 -20.87
CA LEU A 336 5.08 -10.77 -21.97
C LEU A 336 4.31 -10.68 -23.28
N ASN A 337 4.60 -9.63 -24.06
CA ASN A 337 4.01 -9.43 -25.38
C ASN A 337 4.46 -10.54 -26.35
N GLN A 338 3.95 -10.49 -27.59
CA GLN A 338 4.29 -11.48 -28.64
C GLN A 338 5.79 -11.53 -28.98
N LYS A 339 6.55 -10.48 -28.69
CA LYS A 339 8.01 -10.41 -28.87
C LYS A 339 8.78 -10.95 -27.66
N GLY A 340 8.09 -11.42 -26.62
CA GLY A 340 8.70 -11.87 -25.37
C GLY A 340 9.18 -10.73 -24.46
N GLU A 341 8.76 -9.50 -24.71
CA GLU A 341 9.11 -8.33 -23.90
C GLU A 341 8.06 -8.10 -22.82
N LEU A 342 8.48 -7.69 -21.62
CA LEU A 342 7.56 -7.35 -20.52
C LEU A 342 6.62 -6.21 -20.92
N LEU A 343 5.33 -6.38 -20.66
CA LEU A 343 4.36 -5.30 -20.79
C LEU A 343 4.72 -4.16 -19.82
N ARG A 344 4.71 -2.93 -20.33
CA ARG A 344 5.15 -1.75 -19.58
C ARG A 344 4.04 -0.72 -19.42
N CYS A 345 4.00 -0.13 -18.24
CA CYS A 345 3.20 1.04 -17.92
C CYS A 345 3.77 2.31 -18.56
N ARG A 346 2.88 3.26 -18.85
CA ARG A 346 3.25 4.61 -19.25
C ARG A 346 3.72 5.42 -18.03
N THR A 347 4.64 6.33 -18.28
CA THR A 347 5.02 7.41 -17.38
C THR A 347 3.94 8.51 -17.36
N GLY A 348 3.96 9.37 -16.34
CA GLY A 348 3.06 10.52 -16.26
C GLY A 348 3.13 11.42 -17.48
N LYS A 349 4.34 11.63 -18.03
CA LYS A 349 4.56 12.39 -19.27
C LYS A 349 3.85 11.74 -20.46
N GLU A 350 4.02 10.44 -20.65
CA GLU A 350 3.38 9.71 -21.76
C GLU A 350 1.84 9.73 -21.63
N MET A 351 1.31 9.60 -20.41
CA MET A 351 -0.15 9.69 -20.19
C MET A 351 -0.70 11.08 -20.47
N LYS A 352 0.04 12.15 -20.12
CA LYS A 352 -0.36 13.53 -20.43
C LYS A 352 -0.39 13.82 -21.93
N GLN A 353 0.38 13.09 -22.74
CA GLN A 353 0.41 13.23 -24.21
C GLN A 353 -0.76 12.53 -24.92
N LEU A 354 -1.55 11.71 -24.21
CA LEU A 354 -2.76 11.06 -24.74
C LEU A 354 -4.01 11.95 -24.63
N LYS A 355 -3.95 13.01 -23.82
CA LYS A 355 -5.01 14.01 -23.66
C LYS A 355 -4.80 15.14 -24.65
#